data_AF-Q2IWY5-F1
#
_entry.id   AF-Q2IWY5-F1
#
_cell.length_a   1.000
_cell.length_b   1.000
_cell.length_c   1.000
_cell.angle_alpha   90.00
_cell.angle_beta   90.00
_cell.angle_gamma   90.00
#
_symmetry.space_group_name_H-M   'P 1'
#
loop_
_entity.id
_entity.type
_entity.pdbx_description
1 polymer ?
#
loop_
_entity_poly.entity_id
_entity_poly.type
_entity_poly.pdbx_seq_one_letter_code
_entity_poly.pdbx_strand_id
1 'polypeptide(L)'
;MSGILPNYLPIVVFILVAAGLSFVLLVAPFAVAYQQPDPEKLSAYECGFNAFGDARMKFDVRFYLVAILFIIFDLEVAFLFPWAVAFGKLGATGFWSMMVFLGVLTVGFAYEWKKGALEWD
;
A
#
# COMPACT_ATOMS: atom_id res chain seq x y z
N MET A 1 -6.56 36.64 3.77
CA MET A 1 -6.29 35.37 3.08
C MET A 1 -4.81 35.03 3.23
N SER A 2 -4.37 34.61 4.42
CA SER A 2 -3.15 33.83 4.52
C SER A 2 -3.42 32.52 3.77
N GLY A 3 -2.63 32.24 2.72
CA GLY A 3 -2.86 31.09 1.84
C GLY A 3 -2.89 29.79 2.64
N ILE A 4 -3.44 28.73 2.06
CA ILE A 4 -3.45 27.39 2.68
C ILE A 4 -2.02 26.79 2.68
N LEU A 5 -1.15 27.26 1.77
CA LEU A 5 0.24 26.79 1.58
C LEU A 5 1.13 26.77 2.84
N PRO A 6 1.17 27.82 3.70
CA PRO A 6 1.98 27.82 4.92
C PRO A 6 1.59 26.72 5.90
N ASN A 7 0.34 26.24 5.90
CA ASN A 7 -0.09 25.13 6.77
C ASN A 7 0.47 23.78 6.33
N TYR A 8 0.85 23.63 5.05
CA TYR A 8 1.49 22.42 4.52
C TYR A 8 3.01 22.44 4.64
N LEU A 9 3.61 23.60 4.91
CA LEU A 9 5.07 23.75 5.08
C LEU A 9 5.64 22.77 6.13
N PRO A 10 5.04 22.58 7.33
CA PRO A 10 5.58 21.64 8.31
C PRO A 10 5.61 20.19 7.81
N ILE A 11 4.63 19.79 6.99
CA ILE A 11 4.56 18.44 6.42
C ILE A 11 5.72 18.22 5.45
N VAL A 12 5.98 19.19 4.58
CA VAL A 12 7.10 19.12 3.62
C VAL A 12 8.44 19.08 4.35
N VAL A 13 8.62 19.94 5.37
CA VAL A 13 9.84 19.95 6.18
C VAL A 13 10.04 18.60 6.88
N PHE A 14 8.98 18.02 7.44
CA PHE A 14 9.04 16.70 8.08
C PHE A 14 9.48 15.60 7.10
N ILE A 15 8.89 15.55 5.90
CA ILE A 15 9.26 14.59 4.86
C ILE A 15 10.74 14.77 4.47
N LEU A 16 11.21 16.01 4.29
CA LEU A 16 12.60 16.28 3.93
C LEU A 16 13.58 15.87 5.03
N VAL A 17 13.27 16.14 6.30
CA VAL A 17 14.11 15.71 7.44
C VAL A 17 14.13 14.19 7.54
N ALA A 18 12.98 13.52 7.42
CA ALA A 18 12.89 12.05 7.47
C ALA A 18 13.64 11.38 6.32
N ALA A 19 13.51 11.92 5.09
CA ALA A 19 14.23 11.43 3.92
C ALA A 19 15.74 11.71 4.04
N GLY A 20 16.13 12.89 4.49
CA GLY A 20 17.53 13.26 4.72
C GLY A 20 18.19 12.38 5.78
N LEU A 21 17.52 12.14 6.90
CA LEU A 21 18.01 11.24 7.95
C LEU A 21 18.13 9.80 7.43
N SER A 22 17.10 9.28 6.74
CA SER A 22 17.13 7.95 6.13
C SER A 22 18.30 7.82 5.14
N PHE A 23 18.54 8.85 4.33
CA PHE A 23 19.65 8.88 3.38
C PHE A 23 21.01 8.88 4.08
N VAL A 24 21.19 9.71 5.13
CA VAL A 24 22.42 9.73 5.92
C VAL A 24 22.68 8.36 6.55
N LEU A 25 21.66 7.72 7.13
CA LEU A 25 21.80 6.39 7.74
C LEU A 25 22.08 5.29 6.71
N LEU A 26 21.55 5.42 5.48
CA LEU A 26 21.84 4.51 4.38
C LEU A 26 23.27 4.68 3.85
N VAL A 27 23.80 5.90 3.81
CA VAL A 27 25.13 6.21 3.26
C VAL A 27 26.25 6.08 4.30
N ALA A 28 25.99 6.36 5.57
CA ALA A 28 26.99 6.34 6.64
C ALA A 28 27.81 5.04 6.73
N PRO A 29 27.22 3.83 6.58
CA PRO A 29 27.97 2.59 6.59
C PRO A 29 29.01 2.50 5.46
N PHE A 30 28.74 3.08 4.29
CA PHE A 30 29.72 3.07 3.20
C PHE A 30 30.96 3.92 3.49
N ALA A 31 30.83 4.95 4.36
CA ALA A 31 31.93 5.81 4.75
C ALA A 31 32.67 5.31 6.01
N VAL A 32 31.96 4.72 6.97
CA VAL A 32 32.49 4.37 8.29
C VAL A 32 32.78 2.87 8.47
N ALA A 33 31.99 2.00 7.83
CA ALA A 33 32.10 0.57 8.05
C ALA A 33 33.30 -0.03 7.31
N TYR A 34 33.91 -1.03 7.94
CA TYR A 34 34.98 -1.82 7.32
C TYR A 34 34.42 -2.67 6.18
N GLN A 35 34.99 -2.51 4.98
CA GLN A 35 34.54 -3.21 3.78
C GLN A 35 35.52 -4.31 3.38
N GLN A 36 35.07 -5.57 3.47
CA GLN A 36 35.78 -6.74 2.94
C GLN A 36 34.81 -7.59 2.10
N PRO A 37 34.57 -7.19 0.83
CA PRO A 37 33.77 -7.98 -0.09
C PRO A 37 34.51 -9.28 -0.42
N ASP A 38 33.78 -10.39 -0.34
CA ASP A 38 34.24 -11.72 -0.73
C ASP A 38 33.17 -12.33 -1.65
N PRO A 39 33.55 -13.13 -2.67
CA PRO A 39 32.58 -13.75 -3.58
C PRO A 39 31.45 -14.50 -2.86
N GLU A 40 31.74 -15.15 -1.73
CA GLU A 40 30.75 -15.89 -0.95
C GLU A 40 29.84 -14.97 -0.13
N LYS A 41 30.33 -13.79 0.31
CA LYS A 41 29.49 -12.78 0.98
C LYS A 41 28.53 -12.07 0.03
N LEU A 42 28.88 -12.06 -1.25
CA LEU A 42 28.12 -11.39 -2.31
C LEU A 42 27.21 -12.35 -3.09
N SER A 43 27.30 -13.66 -2.83
CA SER A 43 26.43 -14.66 -3.43
C SER A 43 25.02 -14.60 -2.82
N ALA A 44 24.02 -15.06 -3.58
CA ALA A 44 22.66 -15.16 -3.07
C ALA A 44 22.58 -16.23 -1.98
N TYR A 45 21.82 -15.95 -0.92
CA TYR A 45 21.64 -16.91 0.17
C TYR A 45 20.77 -18.09 -0.29
N GLU A 46 21.37 -19.27 -0.43
CA GLU A 46 20.70 -20.53 -0.75
C GLU A 46 21.25 -21.67 0.13
N CYS A 47 21.34 -21.43 1.45
CA CYS A 47 21.84 -22.40 2.45
C CYS A 47 23.23 -23.00 2.11
N GLY A 48 24.12 -22.23 1.51
CA GLY A 48 25.49 -22.66 1.13
C GLY A 48 25.59 -23.35 -0.23
N PHE A 49 24.51 -23.36 -1.01
CA PHE A 49 24.51 -23.79 -2.41
C PHE A 49 24.50 -22.59 -3.36
N ASN A 50 24.85 -22.84 -4.62
CA ASN A 50 24.61 -21.87 -5.67
C ASN A 50 23.11 -21.76 -5.94
N ALA A 51 22.62 -20.55 -6.20
CA ALA A 51 21.23 -20.31 -6.54
C ALA A 51 20.77 -21.26 -7.65
N PHE A 52 19.69 -21.99 -7.38
CA PHE A 52 19.14 -22.97 -8.32
C PHE A 52 18.16 -22.30 -9.27
N GLY A 53 18.42 -22.40 -10.58
CA GLY A 53 17.46 -22.02 -11.62
C GLY A 53 17.31 -20.52 -11.87
N ASP A 54 16.30 -20.17 -12.67
CA ASP A 54 15.94 -18.79 -13.00
C ASP A 54 14.90 -18.27 -11.99
N ALA A 55 15.13 -17.08 -11.43
CA ALA A 55 14.22 -16.42 -10.49
C ALA A 55 12.91 -15.93 -11.14
N ARG A 56 12.77 -16.06 -12.46
CA ARG A 56 11.60 -15.62 -13.25
C ARG A 56 10.46 -16.64 -13.27
N MET A 57 10.09 -17.14 -12.10
CA MET A 57 8.90 -17.98 -11.96
C MET A 57 7.61 -17.14 -12.02
N LYS A 58 6.54 -17.74 -12.55
CA LYS A 58 5.22 -17.12 -12.51
C LYS A 58 4.77 -17.09 -11.05
N PHE A 59 4.58 -15.90 -10.52
CA PHE A 59 3.96 -15.71 -9.22
C PHE A 59 2.49 -16.11 -9.27
N ASP A 60 1.97 -16.48 -8.12
CA ASP A 60 0.58 -16.91 -7.99
C ASP A 60 -0.40 -15.78 -8.36
N VAL A 61 -1.45 -16.11 -9.11
CA VAL A 61 -2.49 -15.17 -9.52
C VAL A 61 -3.27 -14.64 -8.30
N ARG A 62 -3.22 -15.34 -7.17
CA ARG A 62 -3.85 -14.92 -5.90
C ARG A 62 -3.42 -13.52 -5.46
N PHE A 63 -2.16 -13.13 -5.64
CA PHE A 63 -1.70 -11.77 -5.32
C PHE A 63 -2.39 -10.70 -6.16
N TYR A 64 -2.68 -11.00 -7.43
CA TYR A 64 -3.40 -10.11 -8.33
C TYR A 64 -4.87 -9.95 -7.93
N LEU A 65 -5.54 -11.04 -7.52
CA LEU A 65 -6.92 -10.99 -7.05
C LEU A 65 -7.05 -10.11 -5.79
N VAL A 66 -6.14 -10.26 -4.82
CA VAL A 66 -6.11 -9.44 -3.61
C VAL A 66 -5.83 -7.96 -3.95
N ALA A 67 -4.91 -7.68 -4.89
CA ALA A 67 -4.60 -6.32 -5.30
C ALA A 67 -5.79 -5.61 -5.96
N ILE A 68 -6.52 -6.29 -6.86
CA ILE A 68 -7.73 -5.71 -7.47
C ILE A 68 -8.81 -5.46 -6.43
N LEU A 69 -9.03 -6.41 -5.51
CA LEU A 69 -10.01 -6.23 -4.45
C LEU A 69 -9.66 -5.03 -3.57
N PHE A 70 -8.38 -4.88 -3.21
CA PHE A 70 -7.89 -3.72 -2.47
C PHE A 70 -8.18 -2.40 -3.21
N ILE A 71 -7.95 -2.35 -4.53
CA ILE A 71 -8.25 -1.14 -5.34
C ILE A 71 -9.75 -0.81 -5.30
N ILE A 72 -10.63 -1.81 -5.37
CA ILE A 72 -12.08 -1.59 -5.33
C ILE A 72 -12.51 -1.06 -3.96
N PHE A 73 -12.00 -1.65 -2.87
CA PHE A 73 -12.29 -1.15 -1.52
C PHE A 73 -11.68 0.23 -1.22
N ASP A 74 -10.49 0.53 -1.76
CA ASP A 74 -9.89 1.86 -1.62
C ASP A 74 -10.76 2.92 -2.32
N LEU A 75 -11.28 2.60 -3.51
CA LEU A 75 -12.25 3.45 -4.20
C LEU A 75 -13.56 3.60 -3.40
N GLU A 76 -14.07 2.54 -2.78
CA GLU A 76 -15.23 2.60 -1.88
C GLU A 76 -15.03 3.64 -0.77
N VAL A 77 -13.89 3.57 -0.09
CA VAL A 77 -13.53 4.48 1.00
C VAL A 77 -13.36 5.91 0.48
N ALA A 78 -12.78 6.10 -0.70
CA ALA A 78 -12.66 7.41 -1.34
C ALA A 78 -14.03 8.08 -1.59
N PHE A 79 -15.09 7.31 -1.90
CA PHE A 79 -16.46 7.82 -2.00
C PHE A 79 -17.15 7.99 -0.64
N LEU A 80 -16.80 7.15 0.33
CA LEU A 80 -17.36 7.20 1.68
C LEU A 80 -16.94 8.47 2.43
N PHE A 81 -15.69 8.92 2.27
CA PHE A 81 -15.15 10.10 2.97
C PHE A 81 -15.93 11.41 2.72
N PRO A 82 -16.15 11.86 1.46
CA PRO A 82 -16.92 13.08 1.19
C PRO A 82 -18.35 12.99 1.72
N TRP A 83 -18.99 11.82 1.59
CA TRP A 83 -20.33 11.58 2.11
C TRP A 83 -20.37 11.69 3.64
N ALA A 84 -19.41 11.08 4.34
CA ALA A 84 -19.33 11.13 5.80
C ALA A 84 -19.13 12.56 6.30
N VAL A 85 -18.25 13.34 5.67
CA VAL A 85 -18.00 14.74 6.02
C VAL A 85 -19.23 15.62 5.75
N ALA A 86 -19.99 15.34 4.69
CA ALA A 86 -21.17 16.11 4.32
C ALA A 86 -22.50 15.59 4.90
N PHE A 87 -22.49 14.48 5.66
CA PHE A 87 -23.67 13.69 6.03
C PHE A 87 -24.83 14.53 6.59
N GLY A 88 -24.53 15.45 7.51
CA GLY A 88 -25.53 16.31 8.15
C GLY A 88 -26.30 17.25 7.20
N LYS A 89 -25.84 17.43 5.96
CA LYS A 89 -26.47 18.30 4.95
C LYS A 89 -27.22 17.54 3.85
N LEU A 90 -27.03 16.22 3.75
CA LEU A 90 -27.52 15.42 2.63
C LEU A 90 -28.94 14.84 2.84
N GLY A 91 -29.42 14.83 4.09
CA GLY A 91 -30.74 14.31 4.44
C GLY A 91 -30.92 12.81 4.14
N ALA A 92 -32.18 12.35 4.12
CA ALA A 92 -32.50 10.94 3.94
C ALA A 92 -32.05 10.37 2.57
N THR A 93 -32.09 11.18 1.51
CA THR A 93 -31.67 10.77 0.17
C THR A 93 -30.17 10.46 0.09
N GLY A 94 -29.33 11.28 0.74
CA GLY A 94 -27.90 11.02 0.85
C GLY A 94 -27.59 9.77 1.67
N PHE A 95 -28.33 9.54 2.76
CA PHE A 95 -28.19 8.32 3.54
C PHE A 95 -28.50 7.08 2.69
N TRP A 96 -29.68 7.01 2.08
CA TRP A 96 -30.11 5.83 1.32
C TRP A 96 -29.30 5.58 0.06
N SER A 97 -28.85 6.62 -0.65
CA SER A 97 -27.95 6.45 -1.81
C SER A 97 -26.62 5.79 -1.41
N MET A 98 -26.03 6.18 -0.28
CA MET A 98 -24.82 5.53 0.23
C MET A 98 -25.10 4.10 0.71
N MET A 99 -26.23 3.85 1.38
CA MET A 99 -26.59 2.47 1.78
C MET A 99 -26.74 1.53 0.58
N VAL A 100 -27.31 2.01 -0.53
CA VAL A 100 -27.39 1.23 -1.77
C VAL A 100 -25.99 1.01 -2.36
N PHE A 101 -25.15 2.04 -2.40
CA PHE A 101 -23.77 1.93 -2.89
C PHE A 101 -22.95 0.88 -2.11
N LEU A 102 -22.96 0.96 -0.78
CA LEU A 102 -22.30 -0.02 0.09
C LEU A 102 -22.90 -1.42 -0.07
N GLY A 103 -24.23 -1.51 -0.22
CA GLY A 103 -24.91 -2.78 -0.46
C GLY A 103 -24.44 -3.48 -1.73
N VAL A 104 -24.31 -2.74 -2.84
CA VAL A 104 -23.83 -3.30 -4.12
C VAL A 104 -22.40 -3.83 -4.00
N LEU A 105 -21.50 -3.06 -3.37
CA LEU A 105 -20.10 -3.47 -3.20
C LEU A 105 -19.95 -4.64 -2.23
N THR A 106 -20.70 -4.63 -1.12
CA THR A 106 -20.74 -5.73 -0.15
C THR A 106 -21.22 -7.03 -0.81
N VAL A 107 -22.20 -6.97 -1.71
CA VAL A 107 -22.66 -8.14 -2.48
C VAL A 107 -21.56 -8.64 -3.42
N GLY A 108 -20.84 -7.75 -4.10
CA GLY A 108 -19.68 -8.10 -4.92
C GLY A 108 -18.60 -8.81 -4.12
N PHE A 109 -18.25 -8.26 -2.96
CA PHE A 109 -17.30 -8.88 -2.04
C PHE A 109 -17.75 -10.25 -1.54
N ALA A 110 -19.02 -10.38 -1.12
CA ALA A 110 -19.57 -11.67 -0.66
C ALA A 110 -19.54 -12.73 -1.77
N TYR A 111 -19.74 -12.34 -3.03
CA TYR A 111 -19.62 -13.23 -4.17
C TYR A 111 -18.18 -13.71 -4.39
N GLU A 112 -17.20 -12.81 -4.34
CA GLU A 112 -15.79 -13.16 -4.49
C GLU A 112 -15.28 -14.05 -3.35
N TRP A 113 -15.70 -13.77 -2.12
CA TRP A 113 -15.45 -14.62 -0.96
C TRP A 113 -15.99 -16.03 -1.22
N LYS A 114 -17.26 -16.15 -1.61
CA LYS A 114 -17.88 -17.46 -1.85
C LYS A 114 -17.21 -18.22 -3.00
N LYS A 115 -16.58 -17.51 -3.94
CA LYS A 115 -15.83 -18.11 -5.04
C LYS A 115 -14.41 -18.55 -4.67
N GLY A 116 -13.98 -18.34 -3.43
CA GLY A 116 -12.64 -18.72 -2.97
C GLY A 116 -11.53 -17.82 -3.53
N ALA A 117 -11.86 -16.63 -4.03
CA ALA A 117 -10.85 -15.68 -4.52
C ALA A 117 -9.88 -15.20 -3.42
N LEU A 118 -10.25 -15.43 -2.16
CA LEU A 118 -9.54 -15.06 -0.94
C LEU A 118 -9.00 -16.26 -0.16
N GLU A 119 -9.08 -17.47 -0.69
CA GLU A 119 -8.56 -18.67 -0.02
C GLU A 119 -7.06 -18.84 -0.30
N TRP A 120 -6.30 -19.21 0.75
CA TRP A 120 -4.83 -19.27 0.75
C TRP A 120 -4.27 -20.68 0.97
N ASP A 121 -5.14 -21.69 0.94
CA ASP A 121 -4.74 -23.10 1.03
C ASP A 121 -4.31 -23.69 -0.33
#